data_AF-F7CZP1-F1
#
_entry.id   AF-F7CZP1-F1
#
_cell.length_a   1.000
_cell.length_b   1.000
_cell.length_c   1.000
_cell.angle_alpha   90.00
_cell.angle_beta   90.00
_cell.angle_gamma   90.00
#
_symmetry.space_group_name_H-M   'P 1'
#
loop_
_entity.id
_entity.type
_entity.pdbx_description
1 polymer ?
#
loop_
_entity_poly.entity_id
_entity_poly.type
_entity_poly.pdbx_seq_one_letter_code
_entity_poly.pdbx_strand_id
1 'polypeptide(L)'
;LVSEEPREGPRPLRRSPEGKALTQALRLNNNALSDMNDLSQTLTQLLERPQDLAWIDLSFNDLSNIDPILTAYSNLSIIYLHGNCIQRLGEVDKLAALPLLRSLTLHGNPIQEQKGYRQYVLSALPHLTTFDFSGVTGQDRATALLWKQMNHRPKKVKIKHPD
;
A
#
# COMPACT_ATOMS: atom_id res chain seq x y z
N LEU A 1 -20.51 -19.84 5.27
CA LEU A 1 -19.20 -19.18 5.17
C LEU A 1 -18.15 -19.71 6.16
N VAL A 2 -18.49 -20.57 7.15
CA VAL A 2 -17.51 -21.12 8.13
C VAL A 2 -16.87 -22.45 7.68
N SER A 3 -17.10 -22.88 6.43
CA SER A 3 -16.71 -24.20 5.93
C SER A 3 -15.58 -24.17 4.90
N GLU A 4 -14.99 -23.01 4.63
CA GLU A 4 -13.87 -22.92 3.70
C GLU A 4 -12.55 -23.12 4.46
N GLU A 5 -11.82 -24.16 4.08
CA GLU A 5 -10.47 -24.39 4.57
C GLU A 5 -9.49 -23.52 3.76
N PRO A 6 -8.46 -22.93 4.40
CA PRO A 6 -7.44 -22.18 3.69
C PRO A 6 -6.77 -23.06 2.63
N ARG A 7 -6.64 -22.56 1.39
CA ARG A 7 -5.95 -23.29 0.31
C ARG A 7 -4.55 -23.71 0.74
N GLU A 8 -4.26 -24.99 0.64
CA GLU A 8 -2.93 -25.53 0.91
C GLU A 8 -1.90 -24.99 -0.10
N GLY A 9 -0.82 -24.43 0.43
CA GLY A 9 0.32 -24.00 -0.39
C GLY A 9 1.24 -25.18 -0.73
N PRO A 10 2.11 -25.04 -1.76
CA PRO A 10 3.07 -26.09 -2.14
C PRO A 10 4.11 -26.40 -1.07
N ARG A 11 4.22 -25.57 -0.03
CA ARG A 11 5.06 -25.81 1.14
C ARG A 11 4.21 -25.67 2.41
N PRO A 12 4.28 -26.63 3.33
CA PRO A 12 3.54 -26.56 4.59
C PRO A 12 4.02 -25.35 5.40
N LEU A 13 3.05 -24.59 5.91
CA LEU A 13 3.29 -23.42 6.73
C LEU A 13 3.82 -23.86 8.10
N ARG A 14 4.97 -23.33 8.52
CA ARG A 14 5.48 -23.56 9.87
C ARG A 14 4.56 -22.88 10.88
N ARG A 15 4.28 -23.57 11.99
CA ARG A 15 3.41 -23.08 13.07
C ARG A 15 4.13 -23.15 14.41
N SER A 16 3.77 -22.26 15.33
CA SER A 16 4.17 -22.34 16.74
C SER A 16 3.45 -23.49 17.46
N PRO A 17 3.88 -23.89 18.68
CA PRO A 17 3.15 -24.86 19.50
C PRO A 17 1.67 -24.49 19.73
N GLU A 18 1.35 -23.19 19.74
CA GLU A 18 0.02 -22.61 19.88
C GLU A 18 -0.78 -22.63 18.56
N GLY A 19 -0.20 -23.16 17.48
CA GLY A 19 -0.84 -23.32 16.18
C GLY A 19 -0.82 -22.07 15.29
N LYS A 20 -0.21 -20.96 15.74
CA LYS A 20 -0.13 -19.72 14.95
C LYS A 20 0.94 -19.82 13.88
N ALA A 21 0.74 -19.12 12.76
CA ALA A 21 1.66 -19.15 11.64
C ALA A 21 2.96 -18.38 11.92
N LEU A 22 4.09 -19.02 11.61
CA LEU A 22 5.42 -18.41 11.62
C LEU A 22 5.74 -17.88 10.21
N THR A 23 5.09 -16.77 9.85
CA THR A 23 5.24 -16.12 8.54
C THR A 23 5.24 -14.60 8.68
N GLN A 24 5.86 -13.94 7.71
CA GLN A 24 5.85 -12.48 7.54
C GLN A 24 4.98 -12.07 6.33
N ALA A 25 4.28 -13.03 5.74
CA ALA A 25 3.50 -12.87 4.52
C ALA A 25 2.05 -13.24 4.78
N LEU A 26 1.13 -12.36 4.40
CA LEU A 26 -0.31 -12.61 4.41
C LEU A 26 -0.91 -12.36 3.03
N ARG A 27 -1.65 -13.34 2.52
CA ARG A 27 -2.36 -13.24 1.23
C ARG A 27 -3.87 -13.22 1.47
N LEU A 28 -4.51 -12.13 1.11
CA LEU A 28 -5.95 -11.88 1.22
C LEU A 28 -6.56 -11.48 -0.14
N ASN A 29 -5.91 -11.83 -1.25
CA ASN A 29 -6.39 -11.45 -2.57
C ASN A 29 -7.61 -12.26 -3.03
N ASN A 30 -8.38 -11.70 -3.98
CA ASN A 30 -9.61 -12.29 -4.51
C ASN A 30 -10.68 -12.54 -3.42
N ASN A 31 -10.93 -11.53 -2.59
CA ASN A 31 -12.01 -11.53 -1.62
C ASN A 31 -12.92 -10.30 -1.87
N ALA A 32 -13.88 -10.04 -0.97
CA ALA A 32 -14.80 -8.90 -1.03
C ALA A 32 -14.54 -7.91 0.13
N LEU A 33 -13.26 -7.70 0.48
CA LEU A 33 -12.90 -6.77 1.56
C LEU A 33 -13.15 -5.34 1.11
N SER A 34 -14.02 -4.62 1.82
CA SER A 34 -14.31 -3.19 1.58
C SER A 34 -13.70 -2.25 2.63
N ASP A 35 -13.25 -2.80 3.76
CA ASP A 35 -12.52 -2.12 4.82
C ASP A 35 -11.47 -3.03 5.49
N MET A 36 -10.73 -2.49 6.46
CA MET A 36 -9.67 -3.20 7.19
C MET A 36 -9.86 -3.17 8.72
N ASN A 37 -11.10 -2.99 9.21
CA ASN A 37 -11.37 -2.80 10.64
C ASN A 37 -10.87 -3.97 11.51
N ASP A 38 -11.03 -5.21 11.02
CA ASP A 38 -10.66 -6.43 11.74
C ASP A 38 -9.23 -6.92 11.44
N LEU A 39 -8.45 -6.17 10.66
CA LEU A 39 -7.14 -6.63 10.20
C LEU A 39 -6.19 -6.94 11.37
N SER A 40 -6.12 -6.05 12.37
CA SER A 40 -5.22 -6.25 13.52
C SER A 40 -5.63 -7.41 14.41
N GLN A 41 -6.94 -7.62 14.60
CA GLN A 41 -7.43 -8.77 15.34
C GLN A 41 -7.13 -10.07 14.60
N THR A 42 -7.42 -10.09 13.29
CA THR A 42 -7.16 -11.24 12.42
C THR A 42 -5.68 -11.60 12.39
N LEU A 43 -4.79 -10.61 12.25
CA LEU A 43 -3.34 -10.84 12.28
C LEU A 43 -2.87 -11.40 13.63
N THR A 44 -3.40 -10.89 14.74
CA THR A 44 -3.08 -11.40 16.10
C THR A 44 -3.51 -12.84 16.32
N GLN A 45 -4.63 -13.24 15.70
CA GLN A 45 -5.13 -14.62 15.76
C GLN A 45 -4.34 -15.56 14.85
N LEU A 46 -3.97 -15.11 13.65
CA LEU A 46 -3.32 -15.95 12.64
C LEU A 46 -1.81 -16.06 12.81
N LEU A 47 -1.13 -14.97 13.18
CA LEU A 47 0.33 -14.88 13.17
C LEU A 47 0.91 -14.92 14.58
N GLU A 48 2.01 -15.65 14.73
CA GLU A 48 2.78 -15.67 15.99
C GLU A 48 3.41 -14.30 16.26
N ARG A 49 3.90 -13.63 15.20
CA ARG A 49 4.58 -12.33 15.26
C ARG A 49 3.96 -11.34 14.28
N PRO A 50 2.76 -10.79 14.56
CA PRO A 50 2.07 -9.87 13.64
C PRO A 50 2.90 -8.65 13.24
N GLN A 51 3.75 -8.16 14.15
CA GLN A 51 4.61 -6.99 13.93
C GLN A 51 5.74 -7.25 12.92
N ASP A 52 6.04 -8.50 12.62
CA ASP A 52 7.06 -8.88 11.63
C ASP A 52 6.48 -8.96 10.21
N LEU A 53 5.21 -8.63 10.01
CA LEU A 53 4.56 -8.65 8.70
C LEU A 53 5.32 -7.75 7.72
N ALA A 54 5.81 -8.36 6.63
CA ALA A 54 6.67 -7.74 5.63
C ALA A 54 6.04 -7.71 4.24
N TRP A 55 5.09 -8.61 3.95
CA TRP A 55 4.39 -8.72 2.68
C TRP A 55 2.90 -8.91 2.91
N ILE A 56 2.08 -8.08 2.28
CA ILE A 56 0.63 -8.24 2.29
C ILE A 56 0.07 -8.09 0.88
N ASP A 57 -0.80 -9.04 0.50
CA ASP A 57 -1.53 -9.01 -0.75
C ASP A 57 -3.02 -8.81 -0.52
N LEU A 58 -3.49 -7.61 -0.86
CA LEU A 58 -4.88 -7.18 -0.78
C LEU A 58 -5.48 -6.98 -2.18
N SER A 59 -4.84 -7.51 -3.23
CA SER A 59 -5.30 -7.33 -4.60
C SER A 59 -6.66 -7.97 -4.86
N PHE A 60 -7.40 -7.47 -5.86
CA PHE A 60 -8.72 -8.01 -6.23
C PHE A 60 -9.68 -8.08 -5.01
N ASN A 61 -9.91 -6.93 -4.40
CA ASN A 61 -10.87 -6.67 -3.33
C ASN A 61 -11.67 -5.40 -3.68
N ASP A 62 -12.49 -4.90 -2.74
CA ASP A 62 -13.36 -3.73 -2.93
C ASP A 62 -12.90 -2.50 -2.14
N LEU A 63 -11.60 -2.40 -1.81
CA LEU A 63 -11.07 -1.32 -0.98
C LEU A 63 -11.11 0.01 -1.74
N SER A 64 -11.82 0.99 -1.18
CA SER A 64 -11.93 2.33 -1.77
C SER A 64 -10.87 3.32 -1.29
N ASN A 65 -10.17 2.98 -0.20
CA ASN A 65 -9.21 3.82 0.49
C ASN A 65 -8.03 2.97 0.98
N ILE A 66 -6.88 3.61 1.16
CA ILE A 66 -5.73 3.00 1.86
C ILE A 66 -5.92 3.29 3.34
N ASP A 67 -6.15 2.26 4.15
CA ASP A 67 -6.37 2.42 5.58
C ASP A 67 -5.05 2.68 6.33
N PRO A 68 -4.98 3.71 7.18
CA PRO A 68 -3.81 3.97 8.03
C PRO A 68 -3.40 2.81 8.93
N ILE A 69 -4.26 1.82 9.20
CA ILE A 69 -3.90 0.63 10.00
C ILE A 69 -2.66 -0.09 9.45
N LEU A 70 -2.42 -0.01 8.13
CA LEU A 70 -1.20 -0.56 7.51
C LEU A 70 0.08 0.07 8.09
N THR A 71 0.03 1.34 8.53
CA THR A 71 1.19 2.03 9.10
C THR A 71 1.57 1.51 10.48
N ALA A 72 0.72 0.71 11.13
CA ALA A 72 1.06 0.02 12.38
C ALA A 72 2.10 -1.10 12.19
N TYR A 73 2.33 -1.54 10.95
CA TYR A 73 3.24 -2.64 10.62
C TYR A 73 4.49 -2.10 9.91
N SER A 74 5.43 -1.54 10.68
CA SER A 74 6.62 -0.84 10.17
C SER A 74 7.55 -1.69 9.30
N ASN A 75 7.43 -3.02 9.39
CA ASN A 75 8.19 -3.99 8.61
C ASN A 75 7.63 -4.24 7.21
N LEU A 76 6.45 -3.69 6.88
CA LEU A 76 5.86 -3.82 5.55
C LEU A 76 6.80 -3.26 4.49
N SER A 77 7.21 -4.15 3.59
CA SER A 77 8.11 -3.88 2.48
C SER A 77 7.44 -3.99 1.11
N ILE A 78 6.37 -4.79 1.04
CA ILE A 78 5.62 -5.05 -0.18
C ILE A 78 4.11 -5.02 0.14
N ILE A 79 3.39 -4.17 -0.58
CA ILE A 79 1.93 -4.05 -0.46
C ILE A 79 1.32 -4.17 -1.85
N TYR A 80 0.44 -5.14 -2.05
CA TYR A 80 -0.36 -5.25 -3.27
C TYR A 80 -1.78 -4.76 -3.05
N LEU A 81 -2.18 -3.73 -3.81
CA LEU A 81 -3.50 -3.10 -3.75
C LEU A 81 -4.13 -2.99 -5.16
N HIS A 82 -3.54 -3.61 -6.18
CA HIS A 82 -4.09 -3.59 -7.54
C HIS A 82 -5.47 -4.26 -7.63
N GLY A 83 -6.29 -3.84 -8.58
CA GLY A 83 -7.66 -4.36 -8.74
C GLY A 83 -8.56 -4.08 -7.52
N ASN A 84 -8.49 -2.87 -6.98
CA ASN A 84 -9.38 -2.37 -5.93
C ASN A 84 -10.14 -1.12 -6.44
N CYS A 85 -10.80 -0.38 -5.55
CA CYS A 85 -11.60 0.80 -5.87
C CYS A 85 -10.96 2.14 -5.44
N ILE A 86 -9.64 2.21 -5.29
CA ILE A 86 -8.92 3.40 -4.81
C ILE A 86 -8.92 4.49 -5.89
N GLN A 87 -9.37 5.71 -5.56
CA GLN A 87 -9.58 6.76 -6.57
C GLN A 87 -8.65 7.98 -6.41
N ARG A 88 -8.28 8.32 -5.17
CA ARG A 88 -7.61 9.59 -4.86
C ARG A 88 -6.10 9.40 -4.71
N LEU A 89 -5.32 10.26 -5.38
CA LEU A 89 -3.86 10.27 -5.26
C LEU A 89 -3.36 10.42 -3.81
N GLY A 90 -4.01 11.27 -3.02
CA GLY A 90 -3.64 11.52 -1.62
C GLY A 90 -3.78 10.33 -0.67
N GLU A 91 -4.43 9.23 -1.09
CA GLU A 91 -4.45 8.00 -0.29
C GLU A 91 -3.05 7.42 -0.09
N VAL A 92 -2.16 7.65 -1.06
CA VAL A 92 -0.79 7.14 -1.07
C VAL A 92 0.08 7.84 -0.03
N ASP A 93 -0.27 9.07 0.37
CA ASP A 93 0.50 9.86 1.33
C ASP A 93 0.56 9.16 2.71
N LYS A 94 -0.47 8.39 3.06
CA LYS A 94 -0.54 7.60 4.29
C LYS A 94 0.60 6.58 4.37
N LEU A 95 1.01 6.01 3.24
CA LEU A 95 2.07 5.01 3.17
C LEU A 95 3.47 5.59 3.36
N ALA A 96 3.63 6.92 3.36
CA ALA A 96 4.93 7.56 3.62
C ALA A 96 5.45 7.28 5.04
N ALA A 97 4.57 6.88 5.96
CA ALA A 97 4.91 6.46 7.31
C ALA A 97 5.62 5.09 7.38
N LEU A 98 5.67 4.31 6.28
CA LEU A 98 6.29 2.99 6.23
C LEU A 98 7.75 3.07 5.76
N PRO A 99 8.74 2.97 6.67
CA PRO A 99 10.15 3.21 6.33
C PRO A 99 10.75 2.12 5.42
N LEU A 100 10.22 0.91 5.49
CA LEU A 100 10.72 -0.26 4.78
C LEU A 100 9.95 -0.55 3.49
N LEU A 101 8.94 0.24 3.13
CA LEU A 101 8.17 0.04 1.90
C LEU A 101 9.06 0.21 0.66
N ARG A 102 9.09 -0.81 -0.19
CA ARG A 102 9.89 -0.87 -1.43
C ARG A 102 9.07 -1.22 -2.66
N SER A 103 7.99 -1.99 -2.51
CA SER A 103 7.12 -2.39 -3.61
C SER A 103 5.67 -2.04 -3.32
N LEU A 104 5.03 -1.37 -4.28
CA LEU A 104 3.61 -1.01 -4.23
C LEU A 104 2.96 -1.31 -5.59
N THR A 105 1.74 -1.86 -5.57
CA THR A 105 0.92 -1.96 -6.77
C THR A 105 -0.45 -1.33 -6.53
N LEU A 106 -0.91 -0.55 -7.50
CA LEU A 106 -2.15 0.22 -7.49
C LEU A 106 -2.85 0.20 -8.86
N HIS A 107 -2.26 -0.38 -9.93
CA HIS A 107 -2.93 -0.55 -11.22
C HIS A 107 -4.28 -1.28 -11.11
N GLY A 108 -5.16 -1.09 -12.09
CA GLY A 108 -6.52 -1.64 -12.05
C GLY A 108 -7.42 -0.98 -10.99
N ASN A 109 -6.98 0.13 -10.38
CA ASN A 109 -7.81 1.02 -9.56
C ASN A 109 -8.10 2.32 -10.34
N PRO A 110 -9.21 3.03 -10.05
CA PRO A 110 -9.52 4.32 -10.70
C PRO A 110 -8.43 5.41 -10.54
N ILE A 111 -7.60 5.33 -9.49
CA ILE A 111 -6.43 6.21 -9.28
C ILE A 111 -5.43 6.17 -10.46
N GLN A 112 -5.36 5.06 -11.21
CA GLN A 112 -4.45 4.90 -12.34
C GLN A 112 -4.72 5.91 -13.47
N GLU A 113 -5.98 6.33 -13.64
CA GLU A 113 -6.40 7.28 -14.68
C GLU A 113 -6.09 8.75 -14.31
N GLN A 114 -5.62 9.01 -13.08
CA GLN A 114 -5.31 10.36 -12.63
C GLN A 114 -4.05 10.90 -13.31
N LYS A 115 -4.12 12.16 -13.77
CA LYS A 115 -2.98 12.82 -14.41
C LYS A 115 -1.78 12.88 -13.46
N GLY A 116 -0.64 12.37 -13.92
CA GLY A 116 0.58 12.35 -13.13
C GLY A 116 0.61 11.25 -12.06
N TYR A 117 -0.24 10.23 -12.17
CA TYR A 117 -0.32 9.09 -11.25
C TYR A 117 1.04 8.55 -10.79
N ARG A 118 1.88 8.14 -11.75
CA ARG A 118 3.23 7.62 -11.43
C ARG A 118 4.11 8.67 -10.76
N GLN A 119 4.10 9.90 -11.27
CA GLN A 119 4.92 10.98 -10.72
C GLN A 119 4.50 11.37 -9.30
N TYR A 120 3.18 11.44 -9.03
CA TYR A 120 2.64 11.70 -7.71
C TYR A 120 3.10 10.62 -6.73
N VAL A 121 2.84 9.36 -7.05
CA VAL A 121 3.16 8.22 -6.17
C VAL A 121 4.66 8.19 -5.84
N LEU A 122 5.52 8.33 -6.86
CA LEU A 122 6.97 8.32 -6.65
C LEU A 122 7.49 9.58 -5.97
N SER A 123 6.77 10.69 -6.03
CA SER A 123 7.13 11.92 -5.30
C SER A 123 6.71 11.87 -3.82
N ALA A 124 5.63 11.14 -3.51
CA ALA A 124 5.14 10.88 -2.16
C ALA A 124 5.95 9.76 -1.48
N LEU A 125 6.31 8.72 -2.24
CA LEU A 125 7.04 7.53 -1.78
C LEU A 125 8.39 7.39 -2.52
N PRO A 126 9.37 8.27 -2.29
CA PRO A 126 10.63 8.28 -3.03
C PRO A 126 11.50 7.04 -2.78
N HIS A 127 11.21 6.24 -1.75
CA HIS A 127 12.00 5.04 -1.41
C HIS A 127 11.56 3.78 -2.18
N LEU A 128 10.50 3.83 -2.98
CA LEU A 128 10.07 2.70 -3.79
C LEU A 128 11.17 2.28 -4.79
N THR A 129 11.35 0.98 -4.92
CA THR A 129 12.19 0.33 -5.94
C THR A 129 11.35 -0.30 -7.03
N THR A 130 10.11 -0.66 -6.72
CA THR A 130 9.15 -1.23 -7.67
C THR A 130 7.80 -0.56 -7.49
N PHE A 131 7.18 -0.18 -8.61
CA PHE A 131 5.84 0.37 -8.64
C PHE A 131 5.07 -0.20 -9.83
N ASP A 132 3.89 -0.78 -9.57
CA ASP A 132 3.08 -1.50 -10.57
C ASP A 132 3.87 -2.56 -11.34
N PHE A 133 4.54 -3.42 -10.58
CA PHE A 133 5.43 -4.49 -11.07
C PHE A 133 6.58 -4.01 -11.97
N SER A 134 6.77 -2.70 -12.11
CA SER A 134 7.82 -2.08 -12.91
C SER A 134 8.89 -1.51 -11.99
N GLY A 135 10.17 -1.72 -12.33
CA GLY A 135 11.28 -1.09 -11.60
C GLY A 135 11.20 0.44 -11.65
N VAL A 136 11.58 1.09 -10.55
CA VAL A 136 11.69 2.56 -10.46
C VAL A 136 13.08 2.98 -10.93
N THR A 137 13.14 3.66 -12.06
CA THR A 137 14.38 4.10 -12.71
C THR A 137 14.87 5.45 -12.19
N GLY A 138 16.10 5.84 -12.55
CA GLY A 138 16.59 7.20 -12.29
C GLY A 138 15.75 8.29 -12.98
N GLN A 139 15.26 8.01 -14.20
CA GLN A 139 14.40 8.93 -14.94
C GLN A 139 13.05 9.12 -14.25
N ASP A 140 12.46 8.05 -13.71
CA ASP A 140 11.24 8.13 -12.91
C ASP A 140 11.43 9.08 -11.71
N ARG A 141 12.56 8.97 -11.01
CA ARG A 141 12.89 9.83 -9.86
C ARG A 141 13.04 11.29 -10.28
N ALA A 142 13.73 11.56 -11.39
CA ALA A 142 13.89 12.92 -11.90
C ALA A 142 12.53 13.55 -12.27
N THR A 143 11.68 12.81 -12.98
CA THR A 143 10.35 13.31 -13.37
C THR A 143 9.42 13.50 -12.18
N ALA A 144 9.45 12.61 -11.19
CA ALA A 144 8.69 12.76 -9.95
C ALA A 144 9.13 14.00 -9.14
N LEU A 145 10.43 14.29 -9.08
CA LEU A 145 10.95 15.49 -8.43
C LEU A 145 10.50 16.78 -9.12
N LEU A 146 10.59 16.83 -10.46
CA LEU A 146 10.11 17.97 -11.24
C LEU A 146 8.60 18.17 -11.06
N TRP A 147 7.83 17.08 -11.10
CA TRP A 147 6.40 17.10 -10.84
C TRP A 147 6.09 17.67 -9.45
N LYS A 148 6.82 17.27 -8.41
CA LYS A 148 6.66 17.80 -7.05
C LYS A 148 6.89 19.31 -7.01
N GLN A 149 7.98 19.79 -7.62
CA GLN A 149 8.32 21.22 -7.67
C GLN A 149 7.28 22.05 -8.42
N MET A 150 6.73 21.54 -9.52
CA MET A 150 5.72 22.24 -10.30
C MET A 150 4.39 22.37 -9.55
N ASN A 151 4.00 21.32 -8.81
CA ASN A 151 2.70 21.28 -8.12
C ASN A 151 2.73 21.83 -6.69
N HIS A 152 3.90 22.07 -6.09
CA HIS A 152 4.07 22.69 -4.77
C HIS A 152 4.43 24.18 -4.81
N ARG A 153 4.34 24.86 -5.97
CA ARG A 153 4.58 26.32 -6.01
C ARG A 153 3.56 27.04 -5.12
N PRO A 154 3.98 27.81 -4.09
CA PRO A 154 3.05 28.62 -3.32
C PRO A 154 2.37 29.59 -4.29
N LYS A 155 1.03 29.64 -4.27
CA LYS A 155 0.28 30.67 -4.99
C LYS A 155 0.81 32.02 -4.49
N LYS A 156 1.40 32.83 -5.37
CA LYS A 156 1.80 34.21 -5.04
C LYS A 156 0.57 34.89 -4.42
N VAL A 157 0.65 35.22 -3.13
CA VAL A 157 -0.39 36.01 -2.46
C VAL A 157 -0.44 37.35 -3.18
N LYS A 158 -1.57 37.67 -3.82
CA LYS A 158 -1.79 39.01 -4.36
C LYS A 158 -1.89 39.96 -3.16
N ILE A 159 -0.82 40.70 -2.89
CA ILE A 159 -0.84 41.79 -1.90
C ILE A 159 -1.78 42.86 -2.46
N LYS A 160 -3.00 42.97 -1.92
CA LYS A 160 -3.86 44.13 -2.16
C LYS A 160 -3.19 45.33 -1.50
N HIS A 161 -2.85 46.35 -2.28
CA HIS A 161 -2.51 47.65 -1.71
C HIS A 161 -3.78 48.25 -1.09
N PRO A 162 -3.72 48.74 0.16
CA PRO A 162 -4.82 49.50 0.73
C PRO A 162 -4.85 50.90 0.11
N ASP A 163 -6.06 51.36 -0.21
CA ASP A 163 -6.36 52.73 -0.63
C ASP A 163 -6.21 53.73 0.55
#